data_AF-A0A432W6B0-F1
#
_entry.id   AF-A0A432W6B0-F1
#
_cell.length_a   1.000
_cell.length_b   1.000
_cell.length_c   1.000
_cell.angle_alpha   90.00
_cell.angle_beta   90.00
_cell.angle_gamma   90.00
#
_symmetry.space_group_name_H-M   'P 1'
#
loop_
_entity.id
_entity.type
_entity.pdbx_description
1 polymer ?
#
loop_
_entity_poly.entity_id
_entity_poly.type
_entity_poly.pdbx_seq_one_letter_code
_entity_poly.pdbx_strand_id
1 'polypeptide(L)'
;MLRTMTKTTLAAFIAASFSVSAIAQDEQQQEQEWQQQQQEAERDHRGDRDKRDKSDKEFAEVIKEDDSYSRFAEAWEASGIEDELDSDTTYTVFVPTNEAFGGGPAAQRQQQAQAQQQGMEQGQERTQAQERQRGQQAGRHADIQQMIDDDDTDGLRELLSHHIVEGEVRSDNIAEQGITEETLNGNDVRITATAGSMRVNNARVVEADIETSNIIVHRVDTLLSDNGYAAE
;
A
#
# COMPACT_ATOMS: atom_id res chain seq x y z
N MET A 1 69.69 -7.69 -65.42
CA MET A 1 70.60 -8.63 -64.71
C MET A 1 70.40 -8.45 -63.21
N LEU A 2 70.35 -9.58 -62.51
CA LEU A 2 70.16 -9.78 -61.06
C LEU A 2 70.87 -8.74 -60.17
N ARG A 3 70.27 -8.42 -59.02
CA ARG A 3 70.75 -8.94 -57.71
C ARG A 3 69.87 -8.49 -56.52
N THR A 4 69.26 -9.52 -55.94
CA THR A 4 68.88 -9.75 -54.54
C THR A 4 69.72 -9.02 -53.46
N MET A 5 69.09 -8.51 -52.38
CA MET A 5 69.08 -9.11 -51.03
C MET A 5 68.61 -8.14 -49.92
N THR A 6 67.46 -8.47 -49.33
CA THR A 6 67.06 -8.53 -47.90
C THR A 6 67.60 -7.58 -46.81
N LYS A 7 66.61 -7.01 -46.09
CA LYS A 7 66.46 -6.77 -44.61
C LYS A 7 67.43 -5.72 -44.01
N THR A 8 66.97 -4.73 -43.23
CA THR A 8 66.59 -4.90 -41.81
C THR A 8 66.07 -3.55 -41.26
N THR A 9 64.85 -3.57 -40.70
CA THR A 9 64.33 -2.86 -39.52
C THR A 9 64.59 -1.36 -39.25
N LEU A 10 63.46 -0.68 -39.00
CA LEU A 10 63.19 0.34 -37.95
C LEU A 10 63.26 1.85 -38.29
N ALA A 11 62.06 2.37 -38.56
CA ALA A 11 61.36 3.48 -37.90
C ALA A 11 61.75 4.96 -38.10
N ALA A 12 60.65 5.70 -38.25
CA ALA A 12 60.28 6.99 -37.65
C ALA A 12 60.58 8.28 -38.44
N PHE A 13 59.47 8.80 -39.01
CA PHE A 13 58.91 10.16 -38.90
C PHE A 13 59.86 11.38 -38.90
N ILE A 14 59.58 12.37 -39.77
CA ILE A 14 58.99 13.68 -39.40
C ILE A 14 58.73 14.56 -40.66
N ALA A 15 57.47 15.02 -40.72
CA ALA A 15 56.87 16.27 -41.24
C ALA A 15 57.25 16.90 -42.60
N ALA A 16 56.21 17.16 -43.41
CA ALA A 16 55.88 18.52 -43.87
C ALA A 16 54.41 18.61 -44.35
N SER A 17 53.79 19.71 -43.97
CA SER A 17 52.39 20.15 -44.02
C SER A 17 51.83 20.55 -45.39
N PHE A 18 50.55 20.21 -45.65
CA PHE A 18 49.63 20.95 -46.54
C PHE A 18 48.16 20.83 -46.03
N SER A 19 47.53 21.98 -45.74
CA SER A 19 46.09 22.29 -45.68
C SER A 19 45.12 21.49 -44.77
N VAL A 20 44.99 21.89 -43.49
CA VAL A 20 43.86 21.48 -42.59
C VAL A 20 43.19 22.74 -42.02
N SER A 21 42.42 23.48 -42.82
CA SER A 21 41.57 24.55 -42.29
C SER A 21 40.10 24.44 -42.71
N ALA A 22 39.74 23.50 -43.58
CA ALA A 22 38.35 23.17 -43.91
C ALA A 22 37.85 21.87 -43.26
N ILE A 23 38.76 20.96 -42.87
CA ILE A 23 38.40 19.66 -42.28
C ILE A 23 38.04 19.80 -40.79
N ALA A 24 38.62 20.78 -40.09
CA ALA A 24 38.34 21.01 -38.67
C ALA A 24 37.03 21.78 -38.40
N GLN A 25 36.50 22.53 -39.38
CA GLN A 25 35.23 23.25 -39.22
C GLN A 25 34.02 22.35 -39.49
N ASP A 26 34.17 21.33 -40.33
CA ASP A 26 33.10 20.38 -40.67
C ASP A 26 32.77 19.45 -39.50
N GLU A 27 33.79 18.96 -38.79
CA GLU A 27 33.60 18.13 -37.59
C GLU A 27 32.98 18.93 -36.43
N GLN A 28 33.40 20.19 -36.23
CA GLN A 28 32.81 21.02 -35.17
C GLN A 28 31.37 21.45 -35.46
N GLN A 29 30.99 21.64 -36.73
CA GLN A 29 29.59 21.86 -37.09
C GLN A 29 28.76 20.58 -36.94
N GLN A 30 29.28 19.43 -37.36
CA GLN A 30 28.61 18.15 -37.14
C GLN A 30 28.42 17.86 -35.65
N GLU A 31 29.41 18.12 -34.80
CA GLU A 31 29.27 17.90 -33.35
C GLU A 31 28.26 18.86 -32.70
N GLN A 32 28.19 20.11 -33.16
CA GLN A 32 27.20 21.07 -32.67
C GLN A 32 25.79 20.73 -33.14
N GLU A 33 25.62 20.29 -34.39
CA GLU A 33 24.35 19.77 -34.91
C GLU A 33 23.94 18.49 -34.18
N TRP A 34 24.88 17.58 -33.91
CA TRP A 34 24.64 16.37 -33.12
C TRP A 34 24.22 16.69 -31.69
N GLN A 35 24.83 17.69 -31.04
CA GLN A 35 24.44 18.12 -29.70
C GLN A 35 23.07 18.83 -29.68
N GLN A 36 22.77 19.63 -30.71
CA GLN A 36 21.49 20.33 -30.82
C GLN A 36 20.35 19.37 -31.13
N GLN A 37 20.59 18.36 -31.98
CA GLN A 37 19.64 17.32 -32.33
C GLN A 37 19.37 16.36 -31.16
N GLN A 38 20.38 16.09 -30.31
CA GLN A 38 20.15 15.37 -29.04
C GLN A 38 19.29 16.20 -28.06
N GLN A 39 19.53 17.51 -27.93
CA GLN A 39 18.70 18.37 -27.06
C GLN A 39 17.26 18.57 -27.58
N GLU A 40 17.03 18.55 -28.89
CA GLU A 40 15.67 18.57 -29.47
C GLU A 40 14.96 17.22 -29.32
N ALA A 41 15.65 16.09 -29.52
CA ALA A 41 15.10 14.76 -29.28
C ALA A 41 14.68 14.55 -27.80
N GLU A 42 15.39 15.18 -26.86
CA GLU A 42 15.04 15.20 -25.43
C GLU A 42 13.83 16.10 -25.10
N ARG A 43 13.52 17.10 -25.95
CA ARG A 43 12.38 17.99 -25.74
C ARG A 43 11.06 17.37 -26.18
N ASP A 44 11.06 16.54 -27.21
CA ASP A 44 9.85 15.90 -27.75
C ASP A 44 9.32 14.71 -26.91
N HIS A 45 10.02 14.31 -25.85
CA HIS A 45 9.60 13.23 -24.95
C HIS A 45 8.90 13.69 -23.64
N ARG A 46 8.58 14.99 -23.51
CA ARG A 46 7.92 15.54 -22.31
C ARG A 46 6.39 15.59 -22.39
N GLY A 47 5.78 15.15 -23.49
CA GLY A 47 4.34 15.30 -23.71
C GLY A 47 3.45 14.11 -23.35
N ASP A 48 4.02 12.95 -22.97
CA ASP A 48 3.24 11.70 -22.83
C ASP A 48 3.57 10.90 -21.55
N ARG A 49 4.12 11.55 -20.53
CA ARG A 49 4.36 10.93 -19.21
C ARG A 49 3.20 11.08 -18.23
N ASP A 50 2.26 11.99 -18.46
CA ASP A 50 1.19 12.27 -17.50
C ASP A 50 0.05 11.23 -17.50
N LYS A 51 0.09 10.23 -18.38
CA LYS A 51 -0.94 9.17 -18.46
C LYS A 51 -0.53 7.84 -17.82
N ARG A 52 0.71 7.73 -17.30
CA ARG A 52 1.24 6.50 -16.68
C ARG A 52 1.17 6.51 -15.14
N ASP A 53 0.82 7.64 -14.52
CA ASP A 53 0.86 7.81 -13.06
C ASP A 53 -0.38 7.30 -12.29
N LYS A 54 -1.42 6.79 -12.96
CA LYS A 54 -2.64 6.35 -12.26
C LYS A 54 -2.72 4.85 -11.96
N SER A 55 -1.97 4.01 -12.67
CA SER A 55 -1.94 2.55 -12.45
C SER A 55 -0.79 2.08 -11.57
N ASP A 56 0.26 2.89 -11.44
CA ASP A 56 1.50 2.51 -10.76
C ASP A 56 1.59 3.15 -9.36
N LYS A 57 0.45 3.57 -8.79
CA LYS A 57 0.42 4.08 -7.42
C LYS A 57 0.79 2.95 -6.47
N GLU A 58 1.75 3.21 -5.59
CA GLU A 58 2.04 2.30 -4.48
C GLU A 58 0.89 2.36 -3.47
N PHE A 59 0.64 1.23 -2.81
CA PHE A 59 -0.39 1.15 -1.76
C PHE A 59 -0.20 2.20 -0.66
N ALA A 60 1.06 2.42 -0.26
CA ALA A 60 1.43 3.44 0.72
C ALA A 60 1.02 4.86 0.28
N GLU A 61 1.11 5.18 -1.02
CA GLU A 61 0.67 6.47 -1.55
C GLU A 61 -0.85 6.61 -1.48
N VAL A 62 -1.59 5.55 -1.81
CA VAL A 62 -3.07 5.57 -1.77
C VAL A 62 -3.59 5.85 -0.35
N ILE A 63 -3.01 5.21 0.67
CA ILE A 63 -3.43 5.44 2.07
C ILE A 63 -2.94 6.77 2.64
N LYS A 64 -1.90 7.38 2.05
CA LYS A 64 -1.36 8.70 2.43
C LYS A 64 -2.10 9.87 1.78
N GLU A 65 -2.59 9.68 0.56
CA GLU A 65 -3.29 10.72 -0.20
C GLU A 65 -4.69 11.01 0.37
N ASP A 66 -5.32 10.02 1.03
CA ASP A 66 -6.66 10.15 1.58
C ASP A 66 -6.65 10.22 3.12
N ASP A 67 -7.03 11.39 3.64
CA ASP A 67 -7.14 11.69 5.08
C ASP A 67 -8.01 10.68 5.85
N SER A 68 -8.95 10.01 5.19
CA SER A 68 -9.82 9.01 5.81
C SER A 68 -9.11 7.70 6.18
N TYR A 69 -7.87 7.50 5.73
CA TYR A 69 -7.04 6.35 6.11
C TYR A 69 -5.93 6.69 7.10
N SER A 70 -5.86 7.93 7.60
CA SER A 70 -4.73 8.39 8.41
C SER A 70 -4.39 7.48 9.60
N ARG A 71 -5.40 6.93 10.29
CA ARG A 71 -5.20 5.99 11.42
C ARG A 71 -4.68 4.63 10.98
N PHE A 72 -5.15 4.15 9.83
CA PHE A 72 -4.66 2.92 9.24
C PHE A 72 -3.21 3.09 8.79
N ALA A 73 -2.89 4.20 8.13
CA ALA A 73 -1.55 4.51 7.66
C ALA A 73 -0.53 4.59 8.80
N GLU A 74 -0.91 5.22 9.92
CA GLU A 74 -0.07 5.25 11.12
C GLU A 74 0.19 3.85 11.70
N ALA A 75 -0.84 3.02 11.80
CA ALA A 75 -0.71 1.64 12.25
C ALA A 75 0.14 0.79 11.30
N TRP A 76 -0.04 0.98 9.99
CA TRP A 76 0.71 0.31 8.94
C TRP A 76 2.21 0.56 9.08
N GLU A 77 2.60 1.84 9.17
CA GLU A 77 3.99 2.26 9.37
C GLU A 77 4.55 1.76 10.72
N ALA A 78 3.79 1.88 11.81
CA ALA A 78 4.21 1.43 13.12
C ALA A 78 4.42 -0.09 13.21
N SER A 79 3.62 -0.88 12.48
CA SER A 79 3.69 -2.35 12.50
C SER A 79 4.85 -2.95 11.72
N GLY A 80 5.42 -2.21 10.76
CA GLY A 80 6.41 -2.74 9.81
C GLY A 80 5.89 -3.92 8.97
N ILE A 81 4.57 -4.01 8.74
CA ILE A 81 3.97 -5.08 7.93
C ILE A 81 4.32 -4.97 6.44
N GLU A 82 4.72 -3.79 5.98
CA GLU A 82 5.22 -3.57 4.62
C GLU A 82 6.39 -4.48 4.26
N ASP A 83 7.25 -4.81 5.24
CA ASP A 83 8.38 -5.72 5.06
C ASP A 83 7.96 -7.19 4.91
N GLU A 84 6.71 -7.55 5.25
CA GLU A 84 6.18 -8.91 5.07
C GLU A 84 5.62 -9.16 3.68
N LEU A 85 5.19 -8.09 2.99
CA LEU A 85 4.53 -8.22 1.70
C LEU A 85 5.56 -8.45 0.61
N ASP A 86 5.43 -9.58 -0.08
CA ASP A 86 6.29 -9.91 -1.22
C ASP A 86 5.90 -9.03 -2.41
N SER A 87 6.85 -8.25 -2.95
CA SER A 87 6.61 -7.37 -4.10
C SER A 87 6.22 -8.12 -5.37
N ASP A 88 6.58 -9.40 -5.47
CA ASP A 88 6.25 -10.25 -6.63
C ASP A 88 4.86 -10.92 -6.48
N THR A 89 4.23 -10.79 -5.30
CA THR A 89 2.92 -11.37 -5.00
C THR A 89 1.84 -10.30 -5.01
N THR A 90 0.66 -10.66 -5.54
CA THR A 90 -0.51 -9.80 -5.49
C THR A 90 -1.26 -10.02 -4.18
N TYR A 91 -1.67 -8.94 -3.52
CA TYR A 91 -2.49 -9.02 -2.30
C TYR A 91 -3.80 -8.26 -2.48
N THR A 92 -4.77 -8.61 -1.64
CA THR A 92 -5.97 -7.82 -1.44
C THR A 92 -5.97 -7.29 -0.02
N VAL A 93 -6.08 -5.97 0.14
CA VAL A 93 -6.09 -5.32 1.46
C VAL A 93 -7.44 -4.66 1.71
N PHE A 94 -8.07 -5.05 2.82
CA PHE A 94 -9.31 -4.45 3.31
C PHE A 94 -8.97 -3.28 4.23
N VAL A 95 -9.04 -2.05 3.72
CA VAL A 95 -8.58 -0.86 4.45
C VAL A 95 -9.74 -0.22 5.21
N PRO A 96 -9.77 -0.30 6.56
CA PRO A 96 -10.74 0.40 7.38
C PRO A 96 -10.57 1.92 7.30
N THR A 97 -11.69 2.64 7.20
CA THR A 97 -11.70 4.10 7.32
C THR A 97 -11.48 4.54 8.78
N ASN A 98 -11.09 5.80 8.99
CA ASN A 98 -10.95 6.45 10.31
C ASN A 98 -12.19 6.25 11.21
N GLU A 99 -13.39 6.19 10.61
CA GLU A 99 -14.65 5.93 11.30
C GLU A 99 -14.74 4.50 11.85
N ALA A 100 -14.18 3.52 11.14
CA ALA A 100 -14.13 2.11 11.56
C ALA A 100 -13.36 1.93 12.88
N PHE A 101 -12.33 2.76 13.13
CA PHE A 101 -11.55 2.79 14.38
C PHE A 101 -12.26 3.50 15.53
N GLY A 102 -13.18 4.42 15.23
CA GLY A 102 -14.06 5.05 16.23
C GLY A 102 -15.04 4.04 16.85
N GLY A 103 -15.19 2.89 16.21
CA GLY A 103 -15.81 1.69 16.74
C GLY A 103 -17.21 1.46 16.18
N GLY A 104 -17.42 0.21 15.76
CA GLY A 104 -18.56 -0.50 16.31
C GLY A 104 -18.66 -0.32 17.84
N PRO A 105 -19.80 -0.68 18.42
CA PRO A 105 -20.32 -0.21 19.71
C PRO A 105 -20.03 1.20 20.27
N ALA A 106 -19.45 2.20 19.60
CA ALA A 106 -19.33 3.54 20.21
C ALA A 106 -20.69 4.22 20.45
N ALA A 107 -21.59 4.15 19.46
CA ALA A 107 -22.99 4.55 19.62
C ALA A 107 -23.70 3.72 20.71
N GLN A 108 -23.36 2.43 20.83
CA GLN A 108 -23.93 1.53 21.82
C GLN A 108 -23.38 1.80 23.23
N ARG A 109 -22.12 2.20 23.37
CA ARG A 109 -21.50 2.70 24.61
C ARG A 109 -22.14 4.00 25.07
N GLN A 110 -22.44 4.92 24.14
CA GLN A 110 -23.14 6.16 24.47
C GLN A 110 -24.60 5.90 24.89
N GLN A 111 -25.32 5.02 24.19
CA GLN A 111 -26.66 4.59 24.60
C GLN A 111 -26.67 3.84 25.93
N GLN A 112 -25.71 2.95 26.17
CA GLN A 112 -25.58 2.22 27.43
C GLN A 112 -25.18 3.17 28.58
N ALA A 113 -24.26 4.11 28.37
CA ALA A 113 -23.91 5.12 29.36
C ALA A 113 -25.10 6.00 29.73
N GLN A 114 -25.94 6.37 28.75
CA GLN A 114 -27.19 7.10 29.01
C GLN A 114 -28.23 6.26 29.75
N ALA A 115 -28.37 4.97 29.40
CA ALA A 115 -29.28 4.04 30.09
C ALA A 115 -28.83 3.73 31.52
N GLN A 116 -27.52 3.68 31.76
CA GLN A 116 -26.93 3.43 33.08
C GLN A 116 -27.06 4.63 34.02
N GLN A 117 -26.89 5.87 33.52
CA GLN A 117 -27.14 7.08 34.31
C GLN A 117 -28.56 7.12 34.90
N GLN A 118 -29.54 6.52 34.22
CA GLN A 118 -30.93 6.45 34.68
C GLN A 118 -31.19 5.31 35.68
N GLY A 119 -30.32 4.29 35.74
CA GLY A 119 -30.43 3.17 36.68
C GLY A 119 -29.54 3.28 37.92
N MET A 120 -28.69 4.31 37.99
CA MET A 120 -27.59 4.40 38.94
C MET A 120 -27.93 4.93 40.33
N GLU A 121 -29.15 5.35 40.70
CA GLU A 121 -29.35 5.89 42.07
C GLU A 121 -29.39 4.85 43.21
N GLN A 122 -29.52 3.54 42.94
CA GLN A 122 -29.75 2.56 44.02
C GLN A 122 -28.86 1.29 44.03
N GLY A 123 -27.87 1.15 43.12
CA GLY A 123 -27.02 -0.06 43.01
C GLY A 123 -25.50 0.15 43.12
N GLN A 124 -25.06 1.35 43.45
CA GLN A 124 -23.77 1.93 43.00
C GLN A 124 -22.49 1.22 43.42
N GLU A 125 -22.43 0.54 44.56
CA GLU A 125 -21.15 0.02 45.09
C GLU A 125 -20.79 -1.38 44.56
N ARG A 126 -21.78 -2.23 44.25
CA ARG A 126 -21.52 -3.56 43.68
C ARG A 126 -21.24 -3.49 42.18
N THR A 127 -21.85 -2.54 41.49
CA THR A 127 -21.65 -2.31 40.06
C THR A 127 -20.27 -1.74 39.76
N GLN A 128 -19.71 -0.85 40.59
CA GLN A 128 -18.38 -0.27 40.32
C GLN A 128 -17.23 -1.29 40.33
N ALA A 129 -17.28 -2.32 41.18
CA ALA A 129 -16.25 -3.37 41.16
C ALA A 129 -16.36 -4.26 39.91
N GLN A 130 -17.59 -4.55 39.48
CA GLN A 130 -17.87 -5.34 38.29
C GLN A 130 -17.66 -4.54 36.99
N GLU A 131 -17.89 -3.22 37.00
CA GLU A 131 -17.58 -2.26 35.93
C GLU A 131 -16.09 -1.97 35.83
N ARG A 132 -15.34 -1.98 36.94
CA ARG A 132 -13.87 -1.93 36.89
C ARG A 132 -13.28 -3.17 36.22
N GLN A 133 -13.80 -4.35 36.55
CA GLN A 133 -13.38 -5.60 35.90
C GLN A 133 -13.87 -5.69 34.46
N ARG A 134 -15.09 -5.22 34.15
CA ARG A 134 -15.58 -5.08 32.77
C ARG A 134 -14.82 -4.03 31.98
N GLY A 135 -14.41 -2.92 32.58
CA GLY A 135 -13.60 -1.88 31.94
C GLY A 135 -12.18 -2.34 31.64
N GLN A 136 -11.61 -3.18 32.50
CA GLN A 136 -10.34 -3.86 32.24
C GLN A 136 -10.44 -4.96 31.17
N GLN A 137 -11.58 -5.66 31.07
CA GLN A 137 -11.82 -6.66 30.00
C GLN A 137 -12.28 -6.01 28.67
N ALA A 138 -12.99 -4.89 28.72
CA ALA A 138 -13.41 -4.08 27.58
C ALA A 138 -12.32 -3.08 27.12
N GLY A 139 -11.14 -3.10 27.75
CA GLY A 139 -9.93 -2.43 27.28
C GLY A 139 -9.09 -3.29 26.32
N ARG A 140 -9.50 -4.54 26.05
CA ARG A 140 -8.92 -5.38 24.97
C ARG A 140 -9.66 -5.23 23.64
N HIS A 141 -10.52 -4.23 23.53
CA HIS A 141 -10.95 -3.80 22.19
C HIS A 141 -9.72 -3.19 21.54
N ALA A 142 -9.40 -3.63 20.32
CA ALA A 142 -8.27 -3.15 19.52
C ALA A 142 -8.29 -1.63 19.36
N ASP A 143 -7.84 -0.92 20.39
CA ASP A 143 -7.59 0.51 20.36
C ASP A 143 -6.20 0.65 19.77
N ILE A 144 -6.17 0.73 18.45
CA ILE A 144 -4.92 0.85 17.69
C ILE A 144 -4.11 2.04 18.18
N GLN A 145 -4.74 3.13 18.64
CA GLN A 145 -4.01 4.25 19.20
C GLN A 145 -3.26 3.85 20.47
N GLN A 146 -3.89 3.08 21.36
CA GLN A 146 -3.23 2.55 22.54
C GLN A 146 -2.08 1.61 22.15
N MET A 147 -2.25 0.79 21.12
CA MET A 147 -1.21 -0.13 20.63
C MET A 147 -0.03 0.64 20.03
N ILE A 148 -0.28 1.71 19.30
CA ILE A 148 0.75 2.64 18.81
C ILE A 148 1.47 3.30 20.00
N ASP A 149 0.71 3.83 20.97
CA ASP A 149 1.26 4.52 22.15
C ASP A 149 2.10 3.57 23.03
N ASP A 150 1.73 2.29 23.09
CA ASP A 150 2.43 1.23 23.82
C ASP A 150 3.57 0.57 23.01
N ASP A 151 3.78 0.99 21.74
CA ASP A 151 4.74 0.38 20.80
C ASP A 151 4.51 -1.14 20.63
N ASP A 152 3.24 -1.57 20.66
CA ASP A 152 2.81 -2.96 20.48
C ASP A 152 2.81 -3.35 19.00
N THR A 153 4.00 -3.41 18.41
CA THR A 153 4.21 -3.74 17.00
C THR A 153 3.65 -5.12 16.65
N ASP A 154 3.77 -6.09 17.56
CA ASP A 154 3.30 -7.47 17.37
C ASP A 154 1.77 -7.51 17.30
N GLY A 155 1.10 -6.81 18.23
CA GLY A 155 -0.36 -6.69 18.20
C GLY A 155 -0.85 -5.96 16.95
N LEU A 156 -0.18 -4.88 16.54
CA LEU A 156 -0.54 -4.13 15.33
C LEU A 156 -0.39 -5.01 14.09
N ARG A 157 0.70 -5.76 14.01
CA ARG A 157 0.96 -6.70 12.91
C ARG A 157 -0.12 -7.77 12.83
N GLU A 158 -0.44 -8.43 13.94
CA GLU A 158 -1.50 -9.44 14.01
C GLU A 158 -2.84 -8.89 13.52
N LEU A 159 -3.21 -7.69 13.98
CA LEU A 159 -4.45 -7.03 13.59
C LEU A 159 -4.49 -6.67 12.09
N LEU A 160 -3.39 -6.11 11.58
CA LEU A 160 -3.30 -5.71 10.17
C LEU A 160 -3.22 -6.92 9.24
N SER A 161 -2.52 -8.00 9.63
CA SER A 161 -2.46 -9.24 8.86
C SER A 161 -3.85 -9.87 8.66
N HIS A 162 -4.79 -9.66 9.59
CA HIS A 162 -6.18 -10.10 9.42
C HIS A 162 -6.97 -9.29 8.37
N HIS A 163 -6.41 -8.18 7.89
CA HIS A 163 -7.00 -7.36 6.82
C HIS A 163 -6.39 -7.64 5.45
N ILE A 164 -5.43 -8.58 5.35
CA ILE A 164 -4.70 -8.86 4.13
C ILE A 164 -4.96 -10.30 3.71
N VAL A 165 -5.34 -10.48 2.45
CA VAL A 165 -5.51 -11.78 1.80
C VAL A 165 -4.49 -11.87 0.67
N GLU A 166 -3.80 -13.00 0.57
CA GLU A 166 -2.93 -13.28 -0.57
C GLU A 166 -3.78 -13.57 -1.82
N GLY A 167 -3.43 -12.94 -2.94
CA GLY A 167 -4.14 -13.07 -4.20
C GLY A 167 -5.08 -11.90 -4.51
N GLU A 168 -5.65 -11.98 -5.71
CA GLU A 168 -6.54 -10.97 -6.27
C GLU A 168 -8.00 -11.31 -5.99
N VAL A 169 -8.65 -10.56 -5.11
CA VAL A 169 -10.09 -10.64 -4.85
C VAL A 169 -10.77 -9.37 -5.35
N ARG A 170 -11.44 -9.46 -6.51
CA ARG A 170 -12.21 -8.36 -7.11
C ARG A 170 -13.70 -8.54 -6.90
N SER A 171 -14.44 -7.43 -6.83
CA SER A 171 -15.88 -7.48 -6.57
C SER A 171 -16.68 -8.21 -7.67
N ASP A 172 -16.14 -8.25 -8.89
CA ASP A 172 -16.74 -8.86 -10.08
C ASP A 172 -16.46 -10.37 -10.22
N ASN A 173 -15.52 -10.92 -9.46
CA ASN A 173 -15.12 -12.33 -9.51
C ASN A 173 -15.57 -13.14 -8.28
N ILE A 174 -16.48 -12.61 -7.48
CA ILE A 174 -17.02 -13.32 -6.31
C ILE A 174 -18.28 -14.08 -6.72
N ALA A 175 -18.28 -15.40 -6.51
CA ALA A 175 -19.44 -16.23 -6.77
C ALA A 175 -20.66 -15.84 -5.92
N GLU A 176 -21.88 -16.13 -6.38
CA GLU A 176 -23.13 -15.71 -5.71
C GLU A 176 -23.24 -16.19 -4.25
N GLN A 177 -22.70 -17.37 -3.95
CA GLN A 177 -22.66 -17.94 -2.60
C GLN A 177 -21.60 -17.30 -1.68
N GLY A 178 -20.71 -16.47 -2.22
CA GLY A 178 -19.51 -15.96 -1.58
C GLY A 178 -18.33 -16.91 -1.66
N ILE A 179 -17.16 -16.39 -1.27
CA ILE A 179 -15.89 -17.12 -1.15
C ILE A 179 -15.38 -17.02 0.29
N THR A 180 -14.49 -17.93 0.66
CA THR A 180 -13.75 -17.87 1.93
C THR A 180 -12.29 -17.88 1.58
N GLU A 181 -11.54 -16.92 2.13
CA GLU A 181 -10.11 -16.77 1.90
C GLU A 181 -9.38 -16.75 3.25
N GLU A 182 -8.19 -17.32 3.29
CA GLU A 182 -7.30 -17.25 4.45
C GLU A 182 -6.57 -15.91 4.43
N THR A 183 -6.56 -15.22 5.57
CA THR A 183 -5.81 -13.96 5.73
C THR A 183 -4.38 -14.24 6.17
N LEU A 184 -3.49 -13.24 6.12
CA LEU A 184 -2.08 -13.41 6.52
C LEU A 184 -1.89 -13.77 8.00
N ASN A 185 -2.87 -13.52 8.86
CA ASN A 185 -2.81 -14.00 10.25
C ASN A 185 -3.26 -15.47 10.41
N GLY A 186 -3.63 -16.14 9.32
CA GLY A 186 -4.05 -17.54 9.30
C GLY A 186 -5.52 -17.77 9.66
N ASN A 187 -6.30 -16.72 9.87
CA ASN A 187 -7.75 -16.83 10.07
C ASN A 187 -8.52 -16.58 8.77
N ASP A 188 -9.65 -17.28 8.63
CA ASP A 188 -10.51 -17.15 7.44
C ASP A 188 -11.40 -15.90 7.50
N VAL A 189 -11.60 -15.29 6.34
CA VAL A 189 -12.63 -14.26 6.11
C VAL A 189 -13.63 -14.72 5.06
N ARG A 190 -14.92 -14.46 5.32
CA ARG A 190 -15.99 -14.72 4.35
C ARG A 190 -16.28 -13.48 3.53
N ILE A 191 -16.17 -13.59 2.22
CA ILE A 191 -16.37 -12.48 1.29
C ILE A 191 -17.61 -12.76 0.45
N THR A 192 -18.52 -11.79 0.38
CA THR A 192 -19.78 -11.91 -0.39
C THR A 192 -20.00 -10.66 -1.24
N ALA A 193 -20.47 -10.85 -2.48
CA ALA A 193 -20.87 -9.76 -3.36
C ALA A 193 -22.29 -10.01 -3.87
N THR A 194 -23.16 -9.00 -3.78
CA THR A 194 -24.55 -9.08 -4.25
C THR A 194 -24.97 -7.72 -4.78
N ALA A 195 -25.39 -7.67 -6.06
CA ALA A 195 -26.03 -6.51 -6.68
C ALA A 195 -25.34 -5.14 -6.39
N GLY A 196 -24.02 -5.08 -6.51
CA GLY A 196 -23.23 -3.85 -6.29
C GLY A 196 -22.92 -3.54 -4.81
N SER A 197 -23.18 -4.48 -3.89
CA SER A 197 -22.74 -4.42 -2.49
C SER A 197 -21.80 -5.58 -2.20
N MET A 198 -20.62 -5.28 -1.65
CA MET A 198 -19.65 -6.28 -1.19
C MET A 198 -19.51 -6.21 0.33
N ARG A 199 -19.31 -7.37 0.97
CA ARG A 199 -19.10 -7.50 2.42
C ARG A 199 -17.97 -8.48 2.70
N VAL A 200 -17.26 -8.23 3.79
CA VAL A 200 -16.20 -9.09 4.33
C VAL A 200 -16.54 -9.34 5.79
N ASN A 201 -16.89 -10.58 6.14
CA ASN A 201 -17.54 -10.90 7.41
C ASN A 201 -18.74 -9.98 7.65
N ASN A 202 -18.69 -9.17 8.72
CA ASN A 202 -19.71 -8.16 9.02
C ASN A 202 -19.38 -6.75 8.49
N ALA A 203 -18.17 -6.52 7.97
CA ALA A 203 -17.75 -5.25 7.42
C ALA A 203 -18.40 -5.02 6.05
N ARG A 204 -18.90 -3.81 5.81
CA ARG A 204 -19.38 -3.40 4.49
C ARG A 204 -18.22 -2.79 3.73
N VAL A 205 -18.05 -3.22 2.48
CA VAL A 205 -17.14 -2.54 1.55
C VAL A 205 -17.85 -1.27 1.06
N VAL A 206 -17.29 -0.12 1.39
CA VAL A 206 -17.80 1.21 1.04
C VAL A 206 -17.39 1.58 -0.39
N GLU A 207 -16.18 1.20 -0.76
CA GLU A 207 -15.56 1.42 -2.06
C GLU A 207 -14.71 0.19 -2.37
N ALA A 208 -14.87 -0.38 -3.56
CA ALA A 208 -14.24 -1.62 -3.96
C ALA A 208 -13.34 -1.40 -5.18
N ASP A 209 -12.42 -2.35 -5.38
CA ASP A 209 -11.59 -2.46 -6.60
C ASP A 209 -10.72 -1.22 -6.87
N ILE A 210 -10.11 -0.64 -5.83
CA ILE A 210 -9.09 0.41 -6.00
C ILE A 210 -7.78 -0.28 -6.37
N GLU A 211 -7.37 -0.17 -7.62
CA GLU A 211 -6.18 -0.82 -8.17
C GLU A 211 -4.90 -0.04 -7.84
N THR A 212 -3.88 -0.76 -7.38
CA THR A 212 -2.50 -0.29 -7.17
C THR A 212 -1.53 -1.23 -7.90
N SER A 213 -0.22 -1.00 -7.81
CA SER A 213 0.78 -1.81 -8.51
C SER A 213 0.70 -3.32 -8.23
N ASN A 214 0.51 -3.73 -6.97
CA ASN A 214 0.48 -5.13 -6.54
C ASN A 214 -0.65 -5.43 -5.53
N ILE A 215 -1.45 -4.42 -5.15
CA ILE A 215 -2.50 -4.55 -4.15
C ILE A 215 -3.85 -4.12 -4.72
N ILE A 216 -4.88 -4.92 -4.50
CA ILE A 216 -6.27 -4.48 -4.65
C ILE A 216 -6.78 -3.96 -3.32
N VAL A 217 -7.22 -2.71 -3.28
CA VAL A 217 -7.71 -2.07 -2.06
C VAL A 217 -9.24 -2.06 -2.05
N HIS A 218 -9.81 -2.55 -0.95
CA HIS A 218 -11.24 -2.44 -0.64
C HIS A 218 -11.42 -1.63 0.64
N ARG A 219 -12.08 -0.48 0.55
CA ARG A 219 -12.41 0.37 1.70
C ARG A 219 -13.51 -0.29 2.52
N VAL A 220 -13.30 -0.47 3.83
CA VAL A 220 -14.30 -1.04 4.74
C VAL A 220 -14.73 -0.06 5.84
N ASP A 221 -15.97 -0.19 6.29
CA ASP A 221 -16.56 0.63 7.36
C ASP A 221 -16.32 0.09 8.77
N THR A 222 -15.78 -1.12 8.88
CA THR A 222 -15.60 -1.84 10.13
C THR A 222 -14.25 -2.56 10.13
N LEU A 223 -13.55 -2.55 11.27
CA LEU A 223 -12.36 -3.38 11.46
C LEU A 223 -12.70 -4.86 11.34
N LEU A 224 -11.88 -5.60 10.60
CA LEU A 224 -11.84 -7.04 10.65
C LEU A 224 -11.15 -7.42 11.96
N SER A 225 -11.96 -7.77 12.95
CA SER A 225 -11.47 -8.37 14.18
C SER A 225 -11.82 -9.85 14.14
N ASP A 226 -10.86 -10.69 14.50
CA ASP A 226 -10.98 -12.14 14.59
C ASP A 226 -12.18 -12.50 15.48
N ASN A 227 -13.33 -12.75 14.87
CA ASN A 227 -14.55 -13.27 15.48
C ASN A 227 -15.60 -13.55 14.41
N GLY A 228 -15.37 -14.63 13.67
CA GLY A 228 -16.42 -15.41 13.01
C GLY A 228 -17.21 -16.30 13.99
N TYR A 229 -17.27 -16.00 15.29
CA TYR A 229 -18.10 -16.73 16.25
C TYR A 229 -19.15 -15.83 16.90
N ALA A 230 -20.34 -15.82 16.29
CA ALA A 230 -21.54 -15.86 17.13
C ALA A 230 -21.42 -17.13 17.99
N ALA A 231 -21.12 -16.98 19.27
CA ALA A 231 -21.35 -18.05 20.22
C ALA A 231 -22.87 -18.32 20.25
N GLU A 232 -23.30 -19.42 19.64
CA GLU A 232 -24.60 -20.04 19.93
C GLU A 232 -24.61 -20.66 21.34
#